data_AF-A0AAV0Q0W5-F1
#
_entry.id   AF-A0AAV0Q0W5-F1
#
_cell.length_a   1.000
_cell.length_b   1.000
_cell.length_c   1.000
_cell.angle_alpha   90.00
_cell.angle_beta   90.00
_cell.angle_gamma   90.00
#
_symmetry.space_group_name_H-M   'P 1'
#
loop_
_entity.id
_entity.type
_entity.pdbx_description
1 polymer ?
#
loop_
_entity_poly.entity_id
_entity_poly.type
_entity_poly.pdbx_seq_one_letter_code
_entity_poly.pdbx_strand_id
1 'polypeptide(L)' 'MLKAGNAYHKYRVKRNCWPKVRGVAMNPVEHPHGGGNHQQIKKTI' A
#
# COMPACT_ATOMS: atom_id res chain seq x y z
N MET A 1 -1.33 15.05 -9.47
CA MET A 1 -2.29 14.40 -10.39
C MET A 1 -3.65 14.46 -9.75
N LEU A 2 -4.65 14.98 -10.46
CA LEU A 2 -5.96 15.31 -9.88
C LEU A 2 -6.92 14.12 -9.84
N LYS A 3 -6.66 13.05 -10.61
CA LYS A 3 -7.47 11.83 -10.69
C LYS A 3 -6.60 10.58 -10.66
N ALA A 4 -7.13 9.48 -10.11
CA ALA A 4 -6.47 8.18 -10.09
C ALA A 4 -6.18 7.64 -11.51
N GLY A 5 -7.08 7.88 -12.46
CA GLY A 5 -6.90 7.48 -13.86
C GLY A 5 -5.66 8.09 -14.52
N ASN A 6 -5.30 9.32 -14.17
CA ASN A 6 -4.08 9.95 -14.69
C ASN A 6 -2.82 9.27 -14.12
N ALA A 7 -2.89 8.80 -12.86
CA ALA A 7 -1.80 8.07 -12.23
C ALA A 7 -1.63 6.67 -12.82
N TYR A 8 -2.74 5.98 -13.11
CA TYR A 8 -2.71 4.69 -13.81
C TYR A 8 -1.93 4.78 -15.13
N HIS A 9 -2.31 5.70 -16.02
CA HIS A 9 -1.64 5.84 -17.32
C HIS A 9 -0.16 6.26 -17.18
N LYS A 10 0.17 7.09 -16.18
CA LYS A 10 1.56 7.48 -15.90
C LYS A 10 2.44 6.29 -15.49
N TYR A 11 1.94 5.39 -14.65
CA TYR A 11 2.73 4.26 -14.14
C TYR A 11 2.68 3.03 -15.04
N ARG A 12 1.58 2.80 -15.79
CA ARG A 12 1.44 1.69 -16.76
C ARG A 12 2.60 1.62 -17.75
N VAL A 13 3.07 2.76 -18.26
CA VAL A 13 4.15 2.82 -19.25
C VAL A 13 5.56 2.77 -18.65
N LYS A 14 5.68 2.82 -17.31
CA LYS A 14 6.99 2.89 -16.63
C LYS A 14 7.31 1.62 -15.86
N ARG A 15 6.45 1.23 -14.92
CA ARG A 15 6.63 0.04 -14.05
C ARG A 15 5.36 -0.28 -13.26
N ASN A 16 5.18 -1.54 -12.90
CA ASN A 16 4.06 -2.00 -12.06
C ASN A 16 4.28 -1.68 -10.56
N CYS A 17 4.27 -0.40 -10.20
CA CYS A 17 4.47 0.04 -8.80
C CYS A 17 3.30 0.86 -8.23
N TRP A 18 2.17 0.89 -8.94
CA TRP A 18 0.98 1.66 -8.56
C TRP A 18 -0.27 0.85 -8.95
N PRO A 19 -1.31 0.78 -8.10
CA PRO A 19 -1.44 1.43 -6.79
C PRO A 19 -0.59 0.78 -5.69
N LYS A 20 -0.33 1.50 -4.59
CA LYS A 20 0.37 0.97 -3.41
C LYS A 20 -0.61 0.82 -2.26
N VAL A 21 -0.70 -0.38 -1.71
CA VAL A 21 -1.49 -0.67 -0.50
C VAL A 21 -0.64 -0.33 0.74
N ARG A 22 -1.27 0.29 1.75
CA ARG A 22 -0.58 0.61 3.02
C ARG A 22 -0.36 -0.68 3.81
N GLY A 23 0.85 -0.89 4.32
CA GLY A 23 1.19 -2.08 5.09
C GLY A 23 0.35 -2.35 6.33
N VAL A 24 -0.22 -1.32 6.96
CA VAL A 24 -1.14 -1.47 8.10
C VAL A 24 -2.45 -2.18 7.69
N ALA A 25 -2.87 -2.01 6.45
CA ALA A 25 -4.05 -2.65 5.88
C ALA A 25 -3.77 -4.07 5.37
N MET A 26 -2.52 -4.56 5.50
CA MET A 26 -2.13 -5.92 5.13
C MET A 26 -2.21 -6.84 6.34
N ASN A 27 -2.16 -8.16 6.10
CA ASN A 27 -2.08 -9.14 7.17
C ASN A 27 -0.69 -9.09 7.86
N PRO A 28 -0.56 -9.54 9.13
CA PRO A 28 0.73 -9.58 9.83
C PRO A 28 1.82 -10.34 9.09
N VAL A 29 1.45 -11.36 8.31
CA VAL A 29 2.38 -12.21 7.54
C VAL A 29 2.95 -11.50 6.30
N GLU A 30 2.23 -10.53 5.76
CA GLU A 30 2.59 -9.85 4.50
C GLU A 30 3.34 -8.53 4.75
N HIS A 31 3.15 -7.92 5.92
CA HIS A 31 3.79 -6.65 6.26
C HIS A 31 4.04 -6.53 7.78
N PRO A 32 5.21 -6.04 8.24
CA PRO A 32 5.54 -5.92 9.67
C PRO A 32 4.55 -5.07 10.50
N HIS A 33 3.86 -4.15 9.82
CA HIS A 33 2.84 -3.26 10.40
C HIS A 33 1.41 -3.82 10.27
N GLY A 34 1.24 -5.02 9.71
CA GLY A 34 -0.06 -5.61 9.40
C GLY A 34 -0.78 -6.20 10.60
N GLY A 35 -2.12 -6.23 10.51
CA GLY A 35 -3.04 -6.80 11.50
C GLY A 35 -3.25 -6.01 12.80
N GLY A 36 -3.97 -6.65 13.74
CA GLY A 36 -4.54 -6.01 14.93
C GLY A 36 -6.00 -5.56 14.75
N ASN A 37 -6.73 -5.43 15.87
CA ASN A 37 -8.16 -5.10 15.86
C ASN A 37 -8.46 -3.66 15.42
N HIS A 38 -7.49 -2.77 15.57
CA HIS A 38 -7.55 -1.41 15.07
C HIS A 38 -6.24 -1.09 14.33
N GLN A 39 -6.36 -0.40 13.21
CA GLN A 39 -5.24 -0.08 12.33
C GLN A 39 -4.28 0.88 13.02
N GLN A 40 -3.13 0.36 13.46
CA GLN A 40 -2.09 1.12 14.15
C GLN A 40 -0.72 0.68 13.63
N ILE A 41 0.22 1.62 13.51
CA ILE A 41 1.62 1.28 13.20
C ILE A 41 2.22 0.58 14.42
N LYS A 42 2.51 -0.72 14.29
CA LYS A 42 3.27 -1.49 15.28
C LYS A 42 4.65 -1.79 14.70
N LYS A 43 5.71 -1.57 15.49
CA LYS A 43 7.06 -2.06 15.18
C LYS A 43 7.13 -3.50 15.63
N THR A 44 6.89 -4.44 14.72
CA THR A 44 7.36 -5.82 14.93
C THR A 44 8.83 -5.83 14.55
N ILE A 45 9.69 -6.09 15.54
CA ILE A 45 11.15 -6.28 15.39
C ILE A 45 11.47 -7.37 14.39
#